data_AF-A0A1I7WSH0-F1
#
_entry.id   AF-A0A1I7WSH0-F1
#
_cell.length_a   1.000
_cell.length_b   1.000
_cell.length_c   1.000
_cell.angle_alpha   90.00
_cell.angle_beta   90.00
_cell.angle_gamma   90.00
#
_symmetry.space_group_name_H-M   'P 1'
#
loop_
_entity.id
_entity.type
_entity.pdbx_description
1 polymer ?
#
loop_
_entity_poly.entity_id
_entity_poly.type
_entity_poly.pdbx_seq_one_letter_code
_entity_poly.pdbx_strand_id
1 'polypeptide(L)'
;MKKAIEVIRSCSQPYVFGMIHVPALPGTPRNKLSVPEIINVIKKETEIYAEAHVDGIIIENMHDIPYSRRPLGPEIISTMTMASQGLDLIRAECFVFSHVADEGWMDGCAGELLRYQKVIGAEKVAIITDIKKKHSSHSITADISIGSMAEAAQFFLADGVILTGRCTGDQANPKDISGMYIFLNSTWVIII
;
A
#
# COMPACT_ATOMS: atom_id res chain seq x y z
N MET A 1 -4.52 -2.97 19.62
CA MET A 1 -4.54 -3.15 18.16
C MET A 1 -3.63 -2.04 17.59
N LYS A 2 -3.24 -2.04 16.32
CA LYS A 2 -2.38 -0.94 15.82
C LYS A 2 -3.22 0.33 15.71
N LYS A 3 -2.67 1.49 16.10
CA LYS A 3 -3.39 2.78 16.16
C LYS A 3 -4.12 3.11 14.86
N ALA A 4 -3.48 2.94 13.71
CA ALA A 4 -4.10 3.18 12.40
C ALA A 4 -5.37 2.34 12.18
N ILE A 5 -5.35 1.07 12.60
CA ILE A 5 -6.50 0.16 12.49
C ILE A 5 -7.60 0.56 13.46
N GLU A 6 -7.26 0.97 14.68
CA GLU A 6 -8.23 1.46 15.66
C GLU A 6 -8.96 2.69 15.14
N VAL A 7 -8.23 3.64 14.53
CA VAL A 7 -8.82 4.80 13.86
C VAL A 7 -9.76 4.36 12.74
N ILE A 8 -9.27 3.57 11.78
CA ILE A 8 -10.07 3.14 10.62
C ILE A 8 -11.35 2.41 11.05
N ARG A 9 -11.32 1.66 12.16
CA ARG A 9 -12.49 0.92 12.67
C ARG A 9 -13.47 1.75 13.50
N SER A 10 -13.03 2.88 14.04
CA SER A 10 -13.84 3.69 14.96
C SER A 10 -14.91 4.54 14.27
N CYS A 11 -14.90 4.62 12.94
CA CYS A 11 -15.75 5.54 12.21
C CYS A 11 -17.06 4.91 11.74
N SER A 12 -18.12 5.73 11.79
CA SER A 12 -19.43 5.42 11.21
C SER A 12 -19.57 5.93 9.77
N GLN A 13 -18.53 6.59 9.23
CA GLN A 13 -18.51 7.21 7.90
C GLN A 13 -17.28 6.73 7.11
N PRO A 14 -17.33 6.70 5.76
CA PRO A 14 -16.16 6.38 4.95
C PRO A 14 -15.02 7.40 5.15
N TYR A 15 -13.78 6.91 5.17
CA TYR A 15 -12.59 7.75 5.21
C TYR A 15 -12.14 8.17 3.81
N VAL A 16 -11.66 9.40 3.68
CA VAL A 16 -11.02 9.92 2.46
C VAL A 16 -9.52 10.02 2.69
N PHE A 17 -8.75 9.29 1.89
CA PHE A 17 -7.29 9.35 1.90
C PHE A 17 -6.78 10.09 0.66
N GLY A 18 -5.95 11.11 0.87
CA GLY A 18 -5.25 11.82 -0.20
C GLY A 18 -4.01 11.04 -0.64
N MET A 19 -3.83 10.86 -1.95
CA MET A 19 -2.64 10.23 -2.50
C MET A 19 -1.62 11.31 -2.88
N ILE A 20 -0.48 11.34 -2.17
CA ILE A 20 0.66 12.18 -2.52
C ILE A 20 1.59 11.38 -3.41
N HIS A 21 1.68 11.78 -4.68
CA HIS A 21 2.66 11.22 -5.60
C HIS A 21 3.98 11.97 -5.45
N VAL A 22 4.99 11.31 -4.90
CA VAL A 22 6.29 11.95 -4.75
C VAL A 22 6.90 12.21 -6.14
N PRO A 23 7.57 13.36 -6.35
CA PRO A 23 8.37 13.58 -7.55
C PRO A 23 9.38 12.45 -7.77
N ALA A 24 9.81 12.28 -9.03
CA ALA A 24 10.81 11.27 -9.41
C ALA A 24 12.04 11.36 -8.49
N LEU A 25 12.38 10.26 -7.82
CA LEU A 25 13.40 10.23 -6.78
C LEU A 25 14.81 10.18 -7.37
N PRO A 26 15.86 10.58 -6.61
CA PRO A 26 17.23 10.41 -7.04
C PRO A 26 17.51 8.97 -7.49
N GLY A 27 18.36 8.80 -8.51
CA GLY A 27 18.61 7.49 -9.15
C GLY A 27 17.66 7.18 -10.31
N THR A 28 16.50 7.84 -10.41
CA THR A 28 15.56 7.63 -11.51
C THR A 28 15.84 8.53 -12.72
N PRO A 29 15.52 8.10 -13.95
CA PRO A 29 15.84 8.87 -15.17
C PRO A 29 15.18 10.26 -15.25
N ARG A 30 14.06 10.46 -14.55
CA ARG A 30 13.29 11.71 -14.59
C ARG A 30 13.54 12.63 -13.40
N ASN A 31 14.44 12.26 -12.47
CA ASN A 31 14.75 13.13 -11.36
C ASN A 31 15.32 14.47 -11.83
N LYS A 32 14.79 15.55 -11.28
CA LYS A 32 15.27 16.93 -11.50
C LYS A 32 15.44 17.70 -10.20
N LEU A 33 15.00 17.13 -9.08
CA LEU A 33 14.93 17.81 -7.79
C LEU A 33 15.94 17.21 -6.83
N SER A 34 16.44 18.05 -5.94
CA SER A 34 17.16 17.61 -4.76
C SER A 34 16.19 17.02 -3.73
N VAL A 35 16.69 16.16 -2.83
CA VAL A 35 15.87 15.58 -1.75
C VAL A 35 15.14 16.65 -0.93
N PRO A 36 15.76 17.78 -0.52
CA PRO A 36 15.04 18.85 0.18
C PRO A 36 13.87 19.45 -0.62
N GLU A 37 14.02 19.62 -1.93
CA GLU A 37 12.95 20.13 -2.81
C GLU A 37 11.80 19.13 -2.91
N ILE A 38 12.10 17.83 -3.02
CA ILE A 38 11.12 16.75 -3.02
C ILE A 38 10.30 16.77 -1.71
N ILE A 39 10.97 16.84 -0.56
CA ILE A 39 10.30 16.91 0.74
C ILE A 39 9.44 18.18 0.86
N ASN A 40 9.88 19.30 0.29
CA ASN A 40 9.10 20.53 0.28
C ASN A 40 7.81 20.42 -0.54
N VAL A 41 7.84 19.69 -1.67
CA VAL A 41 6.63 19.40 -2.47
C VAL A 41 5.64 18.57 -1.65
N ILE A 42 6.12 17.50 -1.01
CA ILE A 42 5.29 16.60 -0.19
C ILE A 42 4.64 17.35 0.97
N LYS A 43 5.39 18.23 1.65
CA LYS A 43 4.87 19.05 2.75
C LYS A 43 3.74 19.97 2.29
N LYS A 44 3.94 20.68 1.18
CA LYS A 44 2.90 21.57 0.62
C LYS A 44 1.64 20.82 0.25
N GLU A 45 1.75 19.64 -0.35
CA GLU A 45 0.58 18.82 -0.69
C GLU A 45 -0.13 18.28 0.57
N THR A 46 0.65 17.89 1.58
CA THR A 46 0.11 17.48 2.89
C THR A 46 -0.67 18.62 3.55
N GLU A 47 -0.16 19.85 3.49
CA GLU A 47 -0.84 21.05 4.03
C GLU A 47 -2.17 21.28 3.32
N ILE A 48 -2.22 21.18 1.99
CA ILE A 48 -3.45 21.29 1.21
C ILE A 48 -4.49 20.24 1.65
N TYR A 49 -4.09 18.98 1.81
CA TYR A 49 -4.99 17.93 2.27
C TYR A 49 -5.48 18.14 3.70
N ALA A 50 -4.61 18.65 4.59
CA ALA A 50 -5.00 19.00 5.95
C ALA A 50 -6.01 20.16 5.99
N GLU A 51 -5.80 21.21 5.20
CA GLU A 51 -6.71 22.36 5.07
C GLU A 51 -8.05 21.95 4.46
N ALA A 52 -8.06 20.96 3.56
CA ALA A 52 -9.26 20.39 2.97
C ALA A 52 -9.97 19.36 3.87
N HIS A 53 -9.47 19.12 5.10
CA HIS A 53 -10.00 18.14 6.05
C HIS A 53 -10.04 16.70 5.50
N VAL A 54 -9.04 16.33 4.68
CA VAL A 54 -8.82 14.94 4.28
C VAL A 54 -8.39 14.12 5.50
N ASP A 55 -8.96 12.92 5.68
CA ASP A 55 -8.79 12.14 6.91
C ASP A 55 -7.41 11.51 7.07
N GLY A 56 -6.70 11.29 5.97
CA GLY A 56 -5.38 10.70 5.96
C GLY A 56 -4.67 10.84 4.63
N ILE A 57 -3.41 10.44 4.59
CA ILE A 57 -2.58 10.48 3.39
C ILE A 57 -1.93 9.13 3.12
N ILE A 58 -1.71 8.84 1.84
CA ILE A 58 -0.88 7.76 1.35
C ILE A 58 0.20 8.39 0.48
N ILE A 59 1.44 7.95 0.65
CA ILE A 59 2.58 8.43 -0.13
C ILE A 59 3.01 7.32 -1.09
N GLU A 60 3.15 7.66 -2.37
CA GLU A 60 3.50 6.71 -3.44
C GLU A 60 4.59 7.31 -4.36
N ASN A 61 5.59 6.51 -4.72
CA ASN A 61 6.64 6.87 -5.67
C ASN A 61 6.27 6.59 -7.12
N MET A 62 5.08 7.04 -7.52
CA MET A 62 4.49 6.83 -8.84
C MET A 62 5.36 7.35 -9.99
N HIS A 63 6.23 8.34 -9.74
CA HIS A 63 7.07 8.97 -10.75
C HIS A 63 8.46 8.35 -10.93
N ASP A 64 8.77 7.26 -10.21
CA ASP A 64 10.03 6.50 -10.36
C ASP A 64 10.01 5.60 -11.61
N ILE A 65 9.70 6.19 -12.77
CA ILE A 65 9.55 5.46 -14.04
C ILE A 65 10.86 5.42 -14.85
N PRO A 66 11.22 4.27 -15.45
CA PRO A 66 10.53 2.98 -15.34
C PRO A 66 10.73 2.35 -13.95
N TYR A 67 9.70 1.68 -13.45
CA TYR A 67 9.75 0.99 -12.17
C TYR A 67 10.78 -0.14 -12.20
N SER A 68 11.41 -0.40 -11.05
CA SER A 68 12.52 -1.34 -10.92
C SER A 68 12.23 -2.41 -9.88
N ARG A 69 12.54 -3.66 -10.21
CA ARG A 69 12.50 -4.76 -9.23
C ARG A 69 13.60 -4.57 -8.17
N ARG A 70 13.37 -5.09 -6.97
CA ARG A 70 14.35 -5.12 -5.89
C ARG A 70 15.66 -5.83 -6.34
N PRO A 71 16.84 -5.42 -5.80
CA PRO A 71 17.02 -4.38 -4.79
C PRO A 71 16.90 -2.95 -5.35
N LEU A 72 16.31 -2.06 -4.57
CA LEU A 72 16.25 -0.63 -4.89
C LEU A 72 17.52 0.08 -4.40
N GLY A 73 17.88 1.18 -5.06
CA GLY A 73 19.01 2.02 -4.66
C GLY A 73 18.81 2.65 -3.27
N PRO A 74 19.87 2.82 -2.47
CA PRO A 74 19.78 3.43 -1.14
C PRO A 74 19.21 4.86 -1.17
N GLU A 75 19.38 5.58 -2.27
CA GLU A 75 18.83 6.91 -2.49
C GLU A 75 17.29 6.92 -2.56
N ILE A 76 16.67 5.89 -3.14
CA ILE A 76 15.21 5.72 -3.18
C ILE A 76 14.70 5.39 -1.77
N ILE A 77 15.33 4.40 -1.12
CA ILE A 77 14.94 3.95 0.23
C ILE A 77 15.06 5.09 1.24
N SER A 78 16.16 5.83 1.23
CA SER A 78 16.39 6.95 2.15
C SER A 78 15.42 8.11 1.89
N THR A 79 15.15 8.45 0.63
CA THR A 79 14.21 9.54 0.31
C THR A 79 12.77 9.18 0.71
N MET A 80 12.34 7.93 0.44
CA MET A 80 11.01 7.47 0.89
C MET A 80 10.91 7.37 2.42
N THR A 81 12.00 6.99 3.10
CA THR A 81 12.05 7.02 4.57
C THR A 81 11.86 8.44 5.10
N MET A 82 12.49 9.44 4.47
CA MET A 82 12.31 10.84 4.84
C MET A 82 10.89 11.35 4.56
N ALA A 83 10.30 10.93 3.43
CA ALA A 83 8.95 11.31 3.03
C ALA A 83 7.86 10.74 3.95
N SER A 84 8.06 9.55 4.50
CA SER A 84 7.04 8.79 5.24
C SER A 84 7.11 8.95 6.78
N GLN A 85 7.90 9.89 7.27
CA GLN A 85 8.03 10.13 8.72
C GLN A 85 6.67 10.46 9.35
N GLY A 86 6.33 9.73 10.42
CA GLY A 86 5.08 9.91 11.16
C GLY A 86 3.88 9.15 10.59
N LEU A 87 4.03 8.40 9.51
CA LEU A 87 2.98 7.51 9.02
C LEU A 87 2.92 6.23 9.88
N ASP A 88 1.69 5.83 10.22
CA ASP A 88 1.40 4.69 11.10
C ASP A 88 0.98 3.43 10.30
N LEU A 89 1.08 3.46 8.96
CA LEU A 89 0.61 2.39 8.06
C LEU A 89 1.43 2.33 6.77
N ILE A 90 1.62 1.12 6.25
CA ILE A 90 2.09 0.86 4.89
C ILE A 90 1.07 0.03 4.11
N ARG A 91 0.99 0.30 2.81
CA ARG A 91 0.34 -0.56 1.84
C ARG A 91 1.39 -1.49 1.24
N ALA A 92 1.22 -2.80 1.43
CA ALA A 92 2.09 -3.81 0.85
C ALA A 92 1.41 -4.43 -0.37
N GLU A 93 1.98 -4.22 -1.55
CA GLU A 93 1.64 -5.06 -2.70
C GLU A 93 2.34 -6.42 -2.59
N CYS A 94 1.80 -7.43 -3.27
CA CYS A 94 2.47 -8.74 -3.37
C CYS A 94 2.83 -9.32 -1.98
N PHE A 95 1.94 -9.20 -0.98
CA PHE A 95 2.24 -9.63 0.38
C PHE A 95 2.27 -11.16 0.47
N VAL A 96 1.20 -11.83 0.03
CA VAL A 96 1.11 -13.31 0.08
C VAL A 96 1.41 -13.95 -1.27
N PHE A 97 0.75 -13.49 -2.34
CA PHE A 97 0.78 -14.16 -3.64
C PHE A 97 1.58 -13.40 -4.69
N SER A 98 2.33 -14.14 -5.50
CA SER A 98 3.07 -13.63 -6.65
C SER A 98 2.15 -13.21 -7.79
N HIS A 99 2.61 -12.24 -8.58
CA HIS A 99 1.93 -11.76 -9.79
C HIS A 99 2.91 -11.09 -10.75
N VAL A 100 2.45 -10.71 -11.94
CA VAL A 100 3.25 -9.96 -12.92
C VAL A 100 2.76 -8.51 -12.98
N ALA A 101 3.67 -7.56 -12.76
CA ALA A 101 3.42 -6.12 -12.81
C ALA A 101 4.29 -5.46 -13.90
N ASP A 102 4.29 -4.13 -13.96
CA ASP A 102 5.09 -3.35 -14.91
C ASP A 102 6.62 -3.54 -14.72
N GLU A 103 7.03 -3.96 -13.52
CA GLU A 103 8.39 -4.35 -13.14
C GLU A 103 8.76 -5.79 -13.52
N GLY A 104 7.78 -6.58 -13.98
CA GLY A 104 7.92 -8.01 -14.23
C GLY A 104 7.40 -8.88 -13.08
N TRP A 105 8.08 -10.00 -12.83
CA TRP A 105 7.67 -10.99 -11.83
C TRP A 105 7.90 -10.51 -10.40
N MET A 106 6.83 -10.50 -9.60
CA MET A 106 6.83 -10.09 -8.20
C MET A 106 6.51 -11.28 -7.31
N ASP A 107 7.32 -11.49 -6.27
CA ASP A 107 7.18 -12.60 -5.31
C ASP A 107 6.52 -12.14 -4.01
N GLY A 108 5.77 -13.04 -3.37
CA GLY A 108 5.18 -12.81 -2.05
C GLY A 108 6.22 -12.40 -1.01
N CYS A 109 6.01 -11.27 -0.32
CA CYS A 109 7.00 -10.68 0.59
C CYS A 109 6.67 -10.76 2.09
N ALA A 110 5.54 -11.37 2.50
CA ALA A 110 5.04 -11.31 3.88
C ALA A 110 6.07 -11.74 4.93
N GLY A 111 6.74 -12.86 4.70
CA GLY A 111 7.72 -13.39 5.64
C GLY A 111 8.92 -12.45 5.84
N GLU A 112 9.47 -11.90 4.75
CA GLU A 112 10.60 -10.97 4.82
C GLU A 112 10.20 -9.65 5.48
N LEU A 113 9.03 -9.11 5.08
CA LEU A 113 8.52 -7.83 5.58
C LEU A 113 8.25 -7.89 7.09
N LEU A 114 7.56 -8.92 7.58
CA LEU A 114 7.23 -9.05 9.00
C LEU A 114 8.46 -9.28 9.88
N ARG A 115 9.43 -10.07 9.40
CA ARG A 115 10.71 -10.24 10.11
C ARG A 115 11.49 -8.93 10.17
N TYR A 116 11.57 -8.20 9.06
CA TYR A 116 12.23 -6.91 9.03
C TYR A 116 11.54 -5.90 9.96
N GLN A 117 10.20 -5.83 9.93
CA GLN A 117 9.41 -5.01 10.84
C GLN A 117 9.75 -5.29 12.31
N LYS A 118 9.84 -6.58 12.68
CA LYS A 118 10.22 -6.99 14.03
C LYS A 118 11.65 -6.57 14.39
N VAL A 119 12.58 -6.72 13.46
CA VAL A 119 14.00 -6.36 13.66
C VAL A 119 14.17 -4.87 13.96
N ILE A 120 13.41 -4.01 13.28
CA ILE A 120 13.53 -2.55 13.44
C ILE A 120 12.59 -1.96 14.50
N GLY A 121 11.82 -2.78 15.22
CA GLY A 121 10.88 -2.30 16.24
C GLY A 121 9.68 -1.53 15.68
N ALA A 122 9.28 -1.82 14.43
CA ALA A 122 8.20 -1.10 13.73
C ALA A 122 6.84 -1.82 13.81
N GLU A 123 6.62 -2.71 14.78
CA GLU A 123 5.37 -3.47 14.91
C GLU A 123 4.14 -2.58 15.13
N LYS A 124 4.31 -1.32 15.53
CA LYS A 124 3.23 -0.34 15.63
C LYS A 124 2.67 0.12 14.26
N VAL A 125 3.45 -0.03 13.18
CA VAL A 125 3.05 0.36 11.82
C VAL A 125 2.15 -0.72 11.23
N ALA A 126 0.95 -0.35 10.81
CA ALA A 126 0.01 -1.28 10.19
C ALA A 126 0.45 -1.70 8.78
N ILE A 127 0.16 -2.94 8.40
CA ILE A 127 0.42 -3.49 7.08
C ILE A 127 -0.93 -3.86 6.47
N ILE A 128 -1.36 -3.06 5.50
CA ILE A 128 -2.55 -3.35 4.71
C ILE A 128 -2.11 -3.88 3.36
N THR A 129 -2.65 -5.01 2.92
CA THR A 129 -2.21 -5.66 1.68
C THR A 129 -3.25 -5.61 0.58
N ASP A 130 -2.79 -5.45 -0.66
CA ASP A 130 -3.61 -5.75 -1.83
C ASP A 130 -3.96 -7.24 -1.89
N ILE A 131 -5.22 -7.56 -2.18
CA ILE A 131 -5.62 -8.93 -2.56
C ILE A 131 -5.29 -9.18 -4.03
N LYS A 132 -5.68 -8.24 -4.89
CA LYS A 132 -5.23 -8.15 -6.27
C LYS A 132 -4.86 -6.70 -6.55
N LYS A 133 -3.58 -6.47 -6.83
CA LYS A 133 -3.07 -5.16 -7.22
C LYS A 133 -3.67 -4.76 -8.57
N LYS A 134 -4.11 -3.50 -8.67
CA LYS A 134 -4.35 -2.81 -9.95
C LYS A 134 -3.11 -2.85 -10.85
N HIS A 135 -3.30 -2.80 -12.17
CA HIS A 135 -2.20 -2.80 -13.15
C HIS A 135 -1.27 -4.02 -13.08
N SER A 136 -1.80 -5.16 -12.62
CA SER A 136 -1.06 -6.44 -12.58
C SER A 136 -1.87 -7.58 -13.18
N SER A 137 -1.15 -8.55 -13.75
CA SER A 137 -1.70 -9.82 -14.17
C SER A 137 -1.65 -10.84 -13.03
N HIS A 138 -2.82 -11.38 -12.71
CA HIS A 138 -3.03 -12.41 -11.67
C HIS A 138 -3.35 -13.78 -12.27
N SER A 139 -2.94 -14.04 -13.52
CA SER A 139 -3.30 -15.27 -14.24
C SER A 139 -2.76 -16.54 -13.59
N ILE A 140 -1.59 -16.49 -12.95
CA ILE A 140 -1.01 -17.66 -12.27
C ILE A 140 -1.75 -18.03 -10.97
N THR A 141 -2.45 -17.09 -10.37
CA THR A 141 -3.23 -17.26 -9.14
C THR A 141 -4.73 -17.16 -9.43
N ALA A 142 -5.13 -17.37 -10.69
CA ALA A 142 -6.52 -17.22 -11.14
C ALA A 142 -7.44 -18.31 -10.59
N ASP A 143 -6.89 -19.44 -10.17
CA ASP A 143 -7.59 -20.54 -9.50
C ASP A 143 -7.90 -20.24 -8.01
N ILE A 144 -7.27 -19.23 -7.43
CA ILE A 144 -7.50 -18.81 -6.05
C ILE A 144 -8.57 -17.72 -6.03
N SER A 145 -9.64 -17.95 -5.25
CA SER A 145 -10.72 -16.97 -5.08
C SER A 145 -10.26 -15.76 -4.26
N ILE A 146 -10.90 -14.60 -4.45
CA ILE A 146 -10.64 -13.40 -3.65
C ILE A 146 -10.83 -13.66 -2.15
N GLY A 147 -11.87 -14.43 -1.79
CA GLY A 147 -12.14 -14.81 -0.40
C GLY A 147 -11.00 -15.62 0.21
N SER A 148 -10.51 -16.63 -0.52
CA SER A 148 -9.35 -17.45 -0.10
C SER A 148 -8.06 -16.64 -0.02
N MET A 149 -7.86 -15.68 -0.93
CA MET A 149 -6.71 -14.77 -0.84
C MET A 149 -6.79 -13.86 0.39
N ALA A 150 -7.99 -13.39 0.75
CA ALA A 150 -8.22 -12.59 1.96
C ALA A 150 -8.01 -13.41 3.24
N GLU A 151 -8.50 -14.65 3.28
CA GLU A 151 -8.21 -15.60 4.36
C GLU A 151 -6.70 -15.83 4.52
N ALA A 152 -5.99 -16.00 3.41
CA ALA A 152 -4.54 -16.14 3.44
C ALA A 152 -3.86 -14.87 3.97
N ALA A 153 -4.26 -13.67 3.54
CA ALA A 153 -3.74 -12.42 4.09
C ALA A 153 -3.93 -12.35 5.63
N GLN A 154 -5.08 -12.80 6.12
CA GLN A 154 -5.36 -12.94 7.55
C GLN A 154 -4.45 -13.94 8.25
N PHE A 155 -4.29 -15.14 7.69
CA PHE A 155 -3.41 -16.16 8.22
C PHE A 155 -1.94 -15.70 8.25
N PHE A 156 -1.51 -14.92 7.27
CA PHE A 156 -0.17 -14.34 7.14
C PHE A 156 0.00 -13.00 7.87
N LEU A 157 -0.85 -12.70 8.86
CA LEU A 157 -0.69 -11.59 9.81
C LEU A 157 -0.74 -10.18 9.18
N ALA A 158 -1.46 -10.00 8.07
CA ALA A 158 -1.82 -8.65 7.63
C ALA A 158 -2.71 -7.97 8.69
N ASP A 159 -2.72 -6.64 8.72
CA ASP A 159 -3.62 -5.87 9.59
C ASP A 159 -4.93 -5.47 8.89
N GLY A 160 -4.93 -5.52 7.55
CA GLY A 160 -6.07 -5.19 6.72
C GLY A 160 -5.83 -5.59 5.27
N VAL A 161 -6.87 -5.46 4.45
CA VAL A 161 -6.85 -5.83 3.03
C VAL A 161 -7.40 -4.69 2.17
N ILE A 162 -6.85 -4.55 0.98
CA ILE A 162 -7.29 -3.61 -0.06
C ILE A 162 -7.86 -4.42 -1.23
N LEU A 163 -9.04 -4.01 -1.69
CA LEU A 163 -9.70 -4.53 -2.87
C LEU A 163 -9.83 -3.41 -3.90
N THR A 164 -9.01 -3.44 -4.94
CA THR A 164 -9.08 -2.45 -6.03
C THR A 164 -9.77 -3.00 -7.28
N GLY A 165 -10.17 -2.09 -8.18
CA GLY A 165 -10.46 -2.46 -9.57
C GLY A 165 -9.21 -2.87 -10.36
N ARG A 166 -9.38 -3.27 -11.62
CA ARG A 166 -8.26 -3.80 -12.42
C ARG A 166 -7.25 -2.75 -12.83
N CYS A 167 -7.71 -1.54 -13.11
CA CYS A 167 -6.88 -0.40 -13.49
C CYS A 167 -7.47 0.90 -12.92
N THR A 168 -6.75 2.01 -13.10
CA THR A 168 -7.22 3.33 -12.64
C THR A 168 -8.56 3.68 -13.29
N GLY A 169 -9.56 4.01 -12.47
CA GLY A 169 -10.92 4.32 -12.93
C GLY A 169 -11.87 3.12 -12.96
N ASP A 170 -11.36 1.89 -12.86
CA ASP A 170 -12.18 0.70 -12.68
C ASP A 170 -12.63 0.58 -11.23
N GLN A 171 -13.93 0.37 -11.02
CA GLN A 171 -14.48 0.11 -9.69
C GLN A 171 -14.20 -1.34 -9.26
N ALA A 172 -14.04 -1.56 -7.96
CA ALA A 172 -14.02 -2.90 -7.39
C ALA A 172 -15.37 -3.59 -7.62
N ASN A 173 -15.34 -4.90 -7.89
CA ASN A 173 -16.55 -5.68 -8.13
C ASN A 173 -17.28 -5.95 -6.79
N PRO A 174 -18.56 -5.55 -6.64
CA PRO A 174 -19.30 -5.77 -5.40
C PRO A 174 -19.43 -7.25 -4.98
N LYS A 175 -19.35 -8.18 -5.93
CA LYS A 175 -19.37 -9.61 -5.63
C LYS A 175 -18.11 -10.07 -4.90
N ASP A 176 -16.97 -9.46 -5.20
CA ASP A 176 -15.69 -9.79 -4.57
C ASP A 176 -15.69 -9.35 -3.10
N ILE A 177 -16.29 -8.20 -2.80
CA ILE A 177 -16.52 -7.71 -1.42
C ILE A 177 -17.33 -8.74 -0.62
N SER A 178 -18.45 -9.20 -1.17
CA SER A 178 -19.33 -10.17 -0.51
C SER A 178 -18.60 -11.50 -0.26
N GLY A 179 -17.78 -11.93 -1.21
CA GLY A 179 -16.95 -13.13 -1.08
C GLY A 179 -15.90 -13.03 0.04
N MET A 180 -15.34 -11.84 0.28
CA MET A 180 -14.38 -11.61 1.37
C MET A 180 -15.04 -11.71 2.75
N TYR A 181 -16.25 -11.17 2.92
CA TYR A 181 -16.97 -11.21 4.19
C TYR A 181 -17.32 -12.63 4.68
N ILE A 182 -17.28 -13.64 3.79
CA ILE A 182 -17.47 -15.04 4.17
C ILE A 182 -16.28 -15.54 5.02
N PHE A 183 -15.07 -15.07 4.72
CA PHE A 183 -13.84 -15.57 5.31
C PHE A 183 -13.22 -14.61 6.33
N LEU A 184 -13.47 -13.31 6.17
CA LEU A 184 -13.00 -12.29 7.09
C LEU A 184 -13.99 -12.12 8.24
N ASN A 185 -13.50 -12.27 9.47
CA ASN A 185 -14.29 -11.94 10.65
C ASN A 185 -14.65 -10.44 10.63
N SER A 186 -15.72 -10.04 11.32
CA SER A 186 -16.23 -8.65 11.42
C SER A 186 -15.24 -7.61 11.97
N THR A 187 -14.01 -8.03 12.27
CA THR A 187 -12.91 -7.23 12.79
C THR A 187 -11.95 -6.71 11.73
N TRP A 188 -12.11 -7.11 10.47
CA TRP A 188 -11.16 -6.82 9.39
C TRP A 188 -11.45 -5.53 8.62
N VAL A 189 -10.38 -4.79 8.31
CA VAL A 189 -10.43 -3.56 7.53
C VAL A 189 -10.35 -3.90 6.05
N ILE A 190 -11.40 -3.57 5.29
CA ILE A 190 -11.43 -3.63 3.83
C ILE A 190 -11.41 -2.20 3.31
N ILE A 191 -10.40 -1.86 2.52
CA ILE A 191 -10.32 -0.59 1.80
C ILE A 191 -10.60 -0.86 0.32
N ILE A 192 -11.47 -0.05 -0.29
CA ILE A 192 -11.91 -0.19 -1.69
C ILE A 192 -11.34 0.98 -2.52
#